data_AF-A0A959XZ56-F1
#
_entry.id   AF-A0A959XZ56-F1
#
_cell.length_a   1.000
_cell.length_b   1.000
_cell.length_c   1.000
_cell.angle_alpha   90.00
_cell.angle_beta   90.00
_cell.angle_gamma   90.00
#
_symmetry.space_group_name_H-M   'P 1'
#
loop_
_entity.id
_entity.type
_entity.pdbx_description
1 polymer ?
#
loop_
_entity_poly.entity_id
_entity_poly.type
_entity_poly.pdbx_seq_one_letter_code
_entity_poly.pdbx_strand_id
1 'polypeptide(L)'
;MTGIGQFFFRYRNWIFIFFYGALFIPSWPIFTQEQFGTKYFAWPIVLGLIITCFGQLIRGLTIGLAYIVRGGKEGKPYADGLVTEGMFNHCRNPLYLGNIFMLTGMGILANSLIFILVIVPLFLFIFHSIILAEEEFLKKKFGNEYILYCKKVNRWLPNTKEMGKTFKSMRFNWKRWVLKEHTTQLIWLSGILWVILVKYPELTGNDNHQKIWIGVILNSFLIIFYVFFRFLKKTGRFTTD
;
A
#
# COMPACT_ATOMS: atom_id res chain seq x y z
N MET A 1 1.30 -23.29 -6.96
CA MET A 1 1.21 -21.90 -6.45
C MET A 1 1.58 -20.85 -7.49
N THR A 2 2.55 -21.09 -8.36
CA THR A 2 3.04 -20.09 -9.33
C THR A 2 2.00 -19.72 -10.40
N GLY A 3 1.18 -20.68 -10.87
CA GLY A 3 0.03 -20.38 -11.74
C GLY A 3 -1.03 -19.47 -11.09
N ILE A 4 -1.35 -19.71 -9.81
CA ILE A 4 -2.25 -18.86 -9.02
C ILE A 4 -1.66 -17.45 -8.87
N GLY A 5 -0.35 -17.35 -8.61
CA GLY A 5 0.37 -16.08 -8.55
C GLY A 5 0.34 -15.29 -9.85
N GLN A 6 0.54 -15.94 -10.99
CA GLN A 6 0.45 -15.31 -12.31
C GLN A 6 -0.96 -14.78 -12.60
N PHE A 7 -2.00 -15.55 -12.25
CA PHE A 7 -3.38 -15.10 -12.34
C PHE A 7 -3.61 -13.83 -11.51
N PHE A 8 -3.27 -13.86 -10.22
CA PHE A 8 -3.46 -12.69 -9.37
C PHE A 8 -2.58 -11.49 -9.78
N PHE A 9 -1.39 -11.72 -10.31
CA PHE A 9 -0.55 -10.64 -10.83
C PHE A 9 -1.21 -9.93 -12.01
N ARG A 10 -1.84 -10.68 -12.93
CA ARG A 10 -2.58 -10.14 -14.08
C ARG A 10 -3.77 -9.29 -13.65
N TYR A 11 -4.49 -9.72 -12.61
CA TYR A 11 -5.71 -9.06 -12.13
C TYR A 11 -5.51 -8.18 -10.89
N ARG A 12 -4.27 -7.91 -10.46
CA ARG A 12 -3.98 -7.24 -9.19
C ARG A 12 -4.71 -5.91 -8.98
N ASN A 13 -4.94 -5.14 -10.05
CA ASN A 13 -5.64 -3.86 -9.95
C ASN A 13 -7.10 -4.05 -9.53
N TRP A 14 -7.79 -5.07 -10.06
CA TRP A 14 -9.15 -5.42 -9.68
C TRP A 14 -9.22 -5.94 -8.24
N ILE A 15 -8.20 -6.69 -7.82
CA ILE A 15 -8.07 -7.20 -6.45
C ILE A 15 -8.00 -6.04 -5.44
N PHE A 16 -7.24 -4.98 -5.74
CA PHE A 16 -7.21 -3.79 -4.88
C PHE A 16 -8.58 -3.12 -4.79
N ILE A 17 -9.32 -2.97 -5.89
CA ILE A 17 -10.68 -2.41 -5.87
C ILE A 17 -11.58 -3.24 -4.95
N PHE A 18 -11.52 -4.57 -5.08
CA PHE A 18 -12.25 -5.48 -4.20
C PHE A 18 -11.91 -5.26 -2.72
N PHE A 19 -10.63 -5.17 -2.35
CA PHE A 19 -10.24 -4.94 -0.96
C PHE A 19 -10.70 -3.58 -0.44
N TYR A 20 -10.60 -2.51 -1.23
CA TYR A 20 -11.12 -1.20 -0.80
C TYR A 20 -12.64 -1.21 -0.66
N GLY A 21 -13.37 -1.91 -1.53
CA GLY A 21 -14.81 -2.11 -1.39
C GLY A 21 -15.17 -2.91 -0.13
N ALA A 22 -14.38 -3.92 0.21
CA ALA A 22 -14.61 -4.78 1.37
C ALA A 22 -14.56 -4.02 2.72
N LEU A 23 -13.91 -2.85 2.79
CA LEU A 23 -13.90 -1.99 3.98
C LEU A 23 -15.31 -1.52 4.40
N PHE A 24 -16.23 -1.46 3.44
CA PHE A 24 -17.59 -0.97 3.65
C PHE A 24 -18.60 -2.09 3.92
N ILE A 25 -18.19 -3.36 3.86
CA ILE A 25 -19.03 -4.49 4.24
C ILE A 25 -19.43 -4.33 5.72
N PRO A 26 -20.72 -4.45 6.06
CA PRO A 26 -21.16 -4.48 7.45
C PRO A 26 -20.45 -5.59 8.24
N SER A 27 -19.93 -5.25 9.41
CA SER A 27 -19.13 -6.17 10.23
C SER A 27 -19.34 -5.84 11.70
N TRP A 28 -19.09 -6.82 12.56
CA TRP A 28 -18.90 -6.57 13.99
C TRP A 28 -17.76 -5.57 14.22
N PRO A 29 -17.97 -4.56 15.08
CA PRO A 29 -16.93 -3.63 15.50
C PRO A 29 -15.90 -4.33 16.37
N ILE A 30 -14.63 -3.95 16.19
CA ILE A 30 -13.52 -4.38 17.04
C ILE A 30 -13.49 -3.54 18.33
N PHE A 31 -13.72 -2.23 18.18
CA PHE A 31 -13.81 -1.27 19.27
C PHE A 31 -15.26 -0.85 19.46
N THR A 32 -15.80 -1.08 20.66
CA THR A 32 -17.19 -0.75 21.01
C THR A 32 -17.25 0.33 22.10
N GLN A 33 -18.38 1.03 22.16
CA GLN A 33 -18.64 2.01 23.22
C GLN A 33 -18.66 1.37 24.61
N GLU A 34 -19.15 0.13 24.74
CA GLU A 34 -19.20 -0.59 26.02
C GLU A 34 -17.80 -0.85 26.58
N GLN A 35 -16.84 -1.17 25.72
CA GLN A 35 -15.48 -1.54 26.12
C GLN A 35 -14.54 -0.32 26.22
N PHE A 36 -14.72 0.68 25.34
CA PHE A 36 -13.79 1.81 25.18
C PHE A 36 -14.39 3.19 25.50
N GLY A 37 -15.64 3.23 25.98
CA GLY A 37 -16.34 4.45 26.38
C GLY A 37 -16.89 5.30 25.23
N THR A 38 -17.38 6.49 25.54
CA THR A 38 -18.09 7.38 24.58
C THR A 38 -17.24 7.87 23.42
N LYS A 39 -15.91 7.87 23.56
CA LYS A 39 -14.95 8.25 22.51
C LYS A 39 -14.27 7.03 21.86
N TYR A 40 -14.94 5.87 21.84
CA TYR A 40 -14.40 4.62 21.30
C TYR A 40 -13.85 4.79 19.87
N PHE A 41 -14.47 5.61 19.02
CA PHE A 41 -14.08 5.86 17.64
C PHE A 41 -12.65 6.42 17.48
N ALA A 42 -12.08 7.06 18.52
CA ALA A 42 -10.72 7.57 18.46
C ALA A 42 -9.67 6.44 18.33
N TRP A 43 -9.92 5.27 18.94
CA TRP A 43 -9.02 4.13 18.92
C TRP A 43 -8.80 3.54 17.52
N PRO A 44 -9.84 3.09 16.78
CA PRO A 44 -9.65 2.59 15.43
C PRO A 44 -9.09 3.65 14.50
N ILE A 45 -9.45 4.93 14.67
CA ILE A 45 -8.92 6.03 13.87
C ILE A 45 -7.41 6.18 14.09
N VAL A 46 -6.96 6.38 15.33
CA VAL A 46 -5.55 6.63 15.62
C VAL A 46 -4.69 5.42 15.28
N LEU A 47 -5.07 4.22 15.73
CA LEU A 47 -4.31 3.01 15.46
C LEU A 47 -4.29 2.67 13.97
N GLY A 48 -5.44 2.77 13.31
CA GLY A 48 -5.57 2.55 11.87
C GLY A 48 -4.68 3.50 11.08
N LEU A 49 -4.72 4.80 11.39
CA LEU A 49 -3.88 5.83 10.77
C LEU A 49 -2.39 5.58 11.00
N ILE A 50 -1.97 5.28 12.23
CA ILE A 50 -0.55 4.98 12.52
C ILE A 50 -0.06 3.81 11.65
N ILE A 51 -0.82 2.71 11.63
CA ILE A 51 -0.45 1.50 10.89
C ILE A 51 -0.46 1.75 9.38
N THR A 52 -1.50 2.43 8.86
CA THR A 52 -1.57 2.67 7.42
C THR A 52 -0.53 3.70 6.94
N CYS A 53 -0.21 4.71 7.75
CA CYS A 53 0.85 5.66 7.44
C CYS A 53 2.22 5.00 7.51
N PHE A 54 2.44 4.07 8.44
CA PHE A 54 3.67 3.26 8.47
C PHE A 54 3.83 2.43 7.20
N GLY A 55 2.76 1.79 6.72
CA GLY A 55 2.77 1.08 5.44
C GLY A 55 3.11 2.01 4.26
N GLN A 56 2.51 3.20 4.22
CA GLN A 56 2.80 4.19 3.20
C GLN A 56 4.24 4.72 3.27
N LEU A 57 4.80 4.87 4.46
CA LEU A 57 6.20 5.23 4.68
C LEU A 57 7.14 4.17 4.10
N ILE A 58 6.90 2.88 4.37
CA ILE A 58 7.70 1.79 3.80
C ILE A 58 7.70 1.85 2.27
N ARG A 59 6.53 2.08 1.66
CA ARG A 59 6.42 2.23 0.20
C ARG A 59 7.14 3.45 -0.32
N GLY A 60 7.02 4.58 0.38
CA GLY A 60 7.72 5.81 0.04
C GLY A 60 9.22 5.63 0.08
N LEU A 61 9.76 5.09 1.16
CA LEU A 61 11.18 4.75 1.31
C LEU A 61 11.66 3.80 0.23
N THR A 62 10.85 2.78 -0.09
CA THR A 62 11.20 1.84 -1.16
C THR A 62 11.37 2.59 -2.48
N ILE A 63 10.35 3.32 -2.92
CA ILE A 63 10.35 3.98 -4.25
C ILE A 63 11.34 5.14 -4.32
N GLY A 64 11.47 5.89 -3.24
CA GLY A 64 12.34 7.06 -3.18
C GLY A 64 13.83 6.70 -3.11
N LEU A 65 14.21 5.57 -2.49
CA LEU A 65 15.60 5.13 -2.43
C LEU A 65 16.01 4.31 -3.66
N ALA A 66 15.23 3.29 -4.03
CA ALA A 66 15.55 2.40 -5.13
C ALA A 66 14.28 1.96 -5.87
N TYR A 67 14.20 2.23 -7.17
CA TYR A 67 12.97 1.99 -7.91
C TYR A 67 13.07 0.80 -8.85
N ILE A 68 12.02 -0.04 -8.82
CA ILE A 68 11.78 -1.10 -9.78
C ILE A 68 10.66 -0.70 -10.73
N VAL A 69 10.74 -1.11 -12.00
CA VAL A 69 9.62 -0.95 -12.94
C VAL A 69 8.46 -1.82 -12.48
N ARG A 70 7.46 -1.17 -11.87
CA ARG A 70 6.23 -1.82 -11.42
C ARG A 70 5.30 -2.03 -12.61
N GLY A 71 4.54 -3.11 -12.56
CA GLY A 71 3.42 -3.30 -13.47
C GLY A 71 3.53 -4.55 -14.35
N GLY A 72 4.74 -5.08 -14.53
CA GLY A 72 4.95 -6.13 -15.50
C GLY A 72 4.85 -5.64 -16.95
N LYS A 73 5.08 -6.54 -17.91
CA LYS A 73 4.74 -6.35 -19.32
C LYS A 73 3.69 -7.40 -19.70
N GLU A 74 2.62 -6.99 -20.38
CA GLU A 74 1.54 -7.89 -20.85
C GLU A 74 0.92 -8.75 -19.74
N GLY A 75 0.80 -8.20 -18.52
CA GLY A 75 0.24 -8.92 -17.38
C GLY A 75 1.14 -10.03 -16.80
N LYS A 76 2.43 -10.04 -17.14
CA LYS A 76 3.45 -10.94 -16.57
C LYS A 76 4.53 -10.16 -15.82
N PRO A 77 5.17 -10.74 -14.79
CA PRO A 77 6.32 -10.13 -14.12
C PRO A 77 7.38 -9.66 -15.10
N TYR A 78 7.96 -8.49 -14.84
CA TYR A 78 8.98 -7.87 -15.68
C TYR A 78 9.96 -7.10 -14.80
N ALA A 79 11.24 -7.17 -15.14
CA ALA A 79 12.31 -6.41 -14.50
C ALA A 79 13.41 -6.13 -15.53
N ASP A 80 13.89 -4.89 -15.65
CA ASP A 80 15.01 -4.56 -16.56
C ASP A 80 16.36 -5.04 -15.98
N GLY A 81 16.53 -4.91 -14.67
CA GLY A 81 17.68 -5.41 -13.93
C GLY A 81 17.27 -5.88 -12.53
N LEU A 82 18.21 -6.53 -11.83
CA LEU A 82 18.00 -6.99 -10.46
C LEU A 82 18.32 -5.85 -9.48
N VAL A 83 17.29 -5.27 -8.86
CA VAL A 83 17.46 -4.19 -7.88
C VAL A 83 17.61 -4.78 -6.48
N THR A 84 18.79 -4.60 -5.88
CA THR A 84 19.12 -5.10 -4.54
C THR A 84 19.44 -3.98 -3.54
N GLU A 85 19.21 -2.72 -3.90
CA GLU A 85 19.56 -1.54 -3.13
C GLU A 85 18.37 -0.95 -2.35
N GLY A 86 18.63 0.04 -1.49
CA GLY A 86 17.59 0.71 -0.70
C GLY A 86 16.85 -0.27 0.20
N MET A 87 15.51 -0.21 0.19
CA MET A 87 14.70 -1.13 0.97
C MET A 87 14.79 -2.59 0.49
N PHE A 88 15.18 -2.83 -0.78
CA PHE A 88 15.40 -4.18 -1.30
C PHE A 88 16.63 -4.86 -0.70
N ASN A 89 17.55 -4.12 -0.08
CA ASN A 89 18.67 -4.71 0.66
C ASN A 89 18.24 -5.33 2.00
N HIS A 90 17.07 -4.94 2.52
CA HIS A 90 16.60 -5.35 3.86
C HIS A 90 15.47 -6.36 3.80
N CYS A 91 14.62 -6.27 2.78
CA CYS A 91 13.52 -7.19 2.51
C CYS A 91 13.38 -7.35 1.00
N ARG A 92 13.10 -8.56 0.48
CA ARG A 92 12.93 -8.76 -0.97
C ARG A 92 11.65 -8.13 -1.52
N ASN A 93 10.61 -8.00 -0.69
CA ASN A 93 9.27 -7.58 -1.10
C ASN A 93 8.73 -6.39 -0.28
N PRO A 94 9.48 -5.28 -0.14
CA PRO A 94 9.13 -4.20 0.78
C PRO A 94 7.87 -3.43 0.34
N LEU A 95 7.57 -3.38 -0.97
CA LEU A 95 6.30 -2.80 -1.47
C LEU A 95 5.08 -3.60 -1.01
N TYR A 96 5.15 -4.94 -1.07
CA TYR A 96 4.07 -5.80 -0.59
C TYR A 96 3.94 -5.70 0.93
N LEU A 97 5.04 -5.62 1.67
CA LEU A 97 5.01 -5.37 3.10
C LEU A 97 4.31 -4.05 3.44
N GLY A 98 4.63 -2.97 2.73
CA GLY A 98 3.95 -1.70 2.89
C GLY A 98 2.45 -1.78 2.55
N ASN A 99 2.07 -2.50 1.49
CA ASN A 99 0.66 -2.73 1.15
C ASN A 99 -0.10 -3.51 2.23
N ILE A 100 0.55 -4.50 2.86
CA ILE A 100 -0.03 -5.27 3.97
C ILE A 100 -0.34 -4.33 5.14
N PHE A 101 0.63 -3.52 5.58
CA PHE A 101 0.39 -2.55 6.64
C PHE A 101 -0.68 -1.53 6.27
N MET A 102 -0.70 -1.04 5.03
CA MET A 102 -1.75 -0.13 4.57
C MET A 102 -3.14 -0.76 4.66
N LEU A 103 -3.33 -1.95 4.11
CA LEU A 103 -4.65 -2.61 4.11
C LEU A 103 -5.09 -3.03 5.52
N THR A 104 -4.17 -3.55 6.35
CA THR A 104 -4.48 -3.86 7.76
C THR A 104 -4.86 -2.60 8.53
N GLY A 105 -4.11 -1.50 8.35
CA GLY A 105 -4.42 -0.21 8.98
C GLY A 105 -5.76 0.34 8.52
N MET A 106 -6.12 0.21 7.24
CA MET A 106 -7.44 0.55 6.72
C MET A 106 -8.56 -0.30 7.33
N GLY A 107 -8.33 -1.61 7.54
CA GLY A 107 -9.30 -2.50 8.20
C GLY A 107 -9.55 -2.14 9.67
N ILE A 108 -8.50 -1.77 10.39
CA ILE A 108 -8.57 -1.26 11.76
C ILE A 108 -9.30 0.09 11.77
N LEU A 109 -8.94 1.00 10.85
CA LEU A 109 -9.60 2.29 10.66
C LEU A 109 -11.09 2.13 10.34
N ALA A 110 -11.48 1.09 9.61
CA ALA A 110 -12.88 0.80 9.31
C ALA A 110 -13.62 0.10 10.46
N ASN A 111 -12.93 -0.17 11.58
CA ASN A 111 -13.43 -0.89 12.74
C ASN A 111 -14.12 -2.21 12.36
N SER A 112 -13.54 -2.98 11.44
CA SER A 112 -14.20 -4.14 10.82
C SER A 112 -13.51 -5.46 11.17
N LEU A 113 -14.13 -6.25 12.06
CA LEU A 113 -13.63 -7.57 12.44
C LEU A 113 -13.56 -8.55 11.25
N ILE A 114 -14.56 -8.55 10.37
CA ILE A 114 -14.56 -9.37 9.14
C ILE A 114 -13.36 -9.01 8.26
N PHE A 115 -13.04 -7.71 8.15
CA PHE A 115 -11.89 -7.30 7.36
C PHE A 115 -10.59 -7.86 7.93
N ILE A 116 -10.42 -7.80 9.25
CA ILE A 116 -9.20 -8.27 9.92
C ILE A 116 -9.08 -9.80 9.92
N LEU A 117 -10.17 -10.53 10.13
CA LEU A 117 -10.11 -11.99 10.24
C LEU A 117 -10.23 -12.73 8.89
N VAL A 118 -10.83 -12.10 7.88
CA VAL A 118 -11.07 -12.74 6.57
C VAL A 118 -10.26 -12.07 5.47
N ILE A 119 -10.41 -10.75 5.33
CA ILE A 119 -9.81 -10.03 4.20
C ILE A 119 -8.29 -9.92 4.35
N VAL A 120 -7.77 -9.73 5.57
CA VAL A 120 -6.32 -9.69 5.82
C VAL A 120 -5.63 -11.01 5.47
N PRO A 121 -6.04 -12.18 6.01
CA PRO A 121 -5.48 -13.46 5.59
C PRO A 121 -5.59 -13.72 4.08
N LEU A 122 -6.72 -13.32 3.47
CA LEU A 122 -6.93 -13.48 2.03
C LEU A 122 -5.90 -12.69 1.21
N PHE A 123 -5.67 -11.40 1.51
CA PHE A 123 -4.66 -10.65 0.76
C PHE A 123 -3.24 -11.12 1.06
N LEU A 124 -2.96 -11.61 2.28
CA LEU A 124 -1.66 -12.21 2.61
C LEU A 124 -1.38 -13.42 1.72
N PHE A 125 -2.37 -14.30 1.56
CA PHE A 125 -2.29 -15.44 0.66
C PHE A 125 -2.11 -15.02 -0.82
N ILE A 126 -2.87 -14.03 -1.28
CA ILE A 126 -2.78 -13.51 -2.64
C ILE A 126 -1.40 -12.90 -2.91
N PHE A 127 -0.92 -12.01 -2.05
CA PHE A 127 0.40 -11.39 -2.20
C PHE A 127 1.52 -12.41 -2.09
N HIS A 128 1.41 -13.41 -1.20
CA HIS A 128 2.37 -14.51 -1.16
C HIS A 128 2.42 -15.26 -2.48
N SER A 129 1.26 -15.57 -3.06
CA SER A 129 1.17 -16.25 -4.35
C SER A 129 1.80 -15.43 -5.48
N ILE A 130 1.52 -14.12 -5.52
CA ILE A 130 2.12 -13.19 -6.50
C ILE A 130 3.64 -13.16 -6.35
N ILE A 131 4.14 -13.00 -5.12
CA ILE A 131 5.58 -12.97 -4.83
C ILE A 131 6.24 -14.25 -5.32
N LEU A 132 5.67 -15.43 -5.06
CA LEU A 132 6.25 -16.69 -5.56
C LEU A 132 6.38 -16.73 -7.08
N ALA A 133 5.39 -16.19 -7.81
CA ALA A 133 5.45 -16.09 -9.27
C ALA A 133 6.50 -15.07 -9.74
N GLU A 134 6.64 -13.94 -9.05
CA GLU A 134 7.70 -12.95 -9.32
C GLU A 134 9.09 -13.51 -9.01
N GLU A 135 9.29 -14.18 -7.88
CA GLU A 135 10.57 -14.80 -7.50
C GLU A 135 10.96 -15.91 -8.48
N GLU A 136 10.01 -16.70 -8.98
CA GLU A 136 10.28 -17.70 -10.04
C GLU A 136 10.74 -17.03 -11.33
N PHE A 137 10.07 -15.94 -11.74
CA PHE A 137 10.49 -15.16 -12.90
C PHE A 137 11.90 -14.58 -12.73
N LEU A 138 12.19 -13.97 -11.58
CA LEU A 138 13.51 -13.40 -11.28
C LEU A 138 14.61 -14.48 -11.27
N LYS A 139 14.31 -15.66 -10.71
CA LYS A 139 15.22 -16.81 -10.72
C LYS A 139 15.51 -17.27 -12.15
N LYS A 140 14.50 -17.36 -13.01
CA LYS A 140 14.69 -17.75 -14.43
C LYS A 140 15.47 -16.69 -15.21
N LYS A 141 15.24 -15.40 -14.93
CA LYS A 141 15.87 -14.30 -15.66
C LYS A 141 17.31 -14.01 -15.23
N PHE A 142 17.59 -14.00 -13.93
CA PHE A 142 18.88 -13.56 -13.37
C PHE A 142 19.71 -14.71 -12.76
N GLY A 143 19.17 -15.93 -12.72
CA GLY A 143 19.90 -17.14 -12.33
C GLY A 143 20.62 -17.03 -10.99
N ASN A 144 21.95 -17.20 -11.02
CA ASN A 144 22.79 -17.25 -9.83
C ASN A 144 22.81 -15.93 -9.04
N GLU A 145 22.73 -14.78 -9.71
CA GLU A 145 22.72 -13.48 -9.03
C GLU A 145 21.52 -13.37 -8.08
N TYR A 146 20.35 -13.79 -8.55
CA TYR A 146 19.13 -13.80 -7.74
C TYR A 146 19.21 -14.81 -6.59
N ILE A 147 19.79 -15.99 -6.82
CA ILE A 147 20.00 -17.00 -5.77
C ILE A 147 20.90 -16.46 -4.67
N LEU A 148 22.00 -15.78 -5.02
CA LEU A 148 22.90 -15.15 -4.04
C LEU A 148 22.21 -14.02 -3.27
N TYR A 149 21.38 -13.23 -3.95
CA TYR A 149 20.55 -12.21 -3.31
C TYR A 149 19.56 -12.82 -2.30
N CYS A 150 18.89 -13.92 -2.66
CA CYS A 150 17.97 -14.63 -1.76
C CYS A 150 18.62 -15.19 -0.50
N LYS A 151 19.92 -15.52 -0.53
CA LYS A 151 20.66 -15.97 0.66
C LYS A 151 20.97 -14.83 1.64
N LYS A 152 21.04 -13.59 1.16
CA LYS A 152 21.37 -12.41 1.95
C LYS A 152 20.14 -11.73 2.56
N VAL A 153 19.01 -11.76 1.85
CA VAL A 153 17.82 -10.96 2.18
C VAL A 153 16.58 -11.83 2.35
N ASN A 154 15.88 -11.62 3.46
CA ASN A 154 14.62 -12.31 3.78
C ASN A 154 13.48 -11.91 2.83
N ARG A 155 12.55 -12.84 2.60
CA ARG A 155 11.37 -12.60 1.74
C ARG A 155 10.46 -11.51 2.28
N TRP A 156 10.19 -11.52 3.59
CA TRP A 156 9.19 -10.69 4.27
C TRP A 156 9.77 -9.82 5.39
N LEU A 157 10.51 -10.43 6.31
CA LEU A 157 10.97 -9.79 7.53
C LEU A 157 12.20 -8.90 7.25
N PRO A 158 12.09 -7.56 7.36
CA PRO A 158 13.22 -6.69 7.09
C PRO A 158 14.37 -6.92 8.06
N ASN A 159 15.59 -7.06 7.54
CA ASN A 159 16.78 -7.02 8.38
C ASN A 159 17.09 -5.56 8.74
N THR A 160 16.93 -5.19 10.02
CA THR A 160 17.11 -3.80 10.47
C THR A 160 18.56 -3.42 10.76
N LYS A 161 19.48 -4.40 10.83
CA LYS A 161 20.86 -4.20 11.31
C LYS A 161 21.64 -3.16 10.50
N GLU A 162 21.38 -3.06 9.20
CA GLU A 162 22.13 -2.17 8.29
C GLU A 162 21.29 -1.04 7.68
N MET A 163 20.06 -0.83 8.15
CA MET A 163 19.18 0.21 7.64
C MET A 163 19.80 1.60 7.79
N GLY A 164 20.43 1.89 8.93
CA GLY A 164 21.11 3.16 9.18
C GLY A 164 22.23 3.47 8.18
N LYS A 165 22.95 2.45 7.70
CA LYS A 165 23.97 2.62 6.64
C LYS A 165 23.32 2.99 5.31
N THR A 166 22.22 2.32 4.96
CA THR A 166 21.47 2.56 3.71
C THR A 166 20.93 3.99 3.64
N PHE A 167 20.32 4.48 4.73
CA PHE A 167 19.79 5.85 4.75
C PHE A 167 20.89 6.92 4.73
N LYS A 168 22.09 6.61 5.21
CA LYS A 168 23.25 7.51 5.13
C LYS A 168 23.91 7.51 3.75
N SER A 169 23.95 6.36 3.07
CA SER A 169 24.63 6.22 1.78
C SER A 169 23.77 6.62 0.58
N MET A 170 22.45 6.62 0.71
CA MET A 170 21.51 6.90 -0.38
C MET A 170 20.77 8.21 -0.18
N ARG A 171 20.47 8.90 -1.28
CA ARG A 171 19.62 10.10 -1.26
C ARG A 171 18.20 9.76 -1.69
N PHE A 172 17.23 10.26 -0.94
CA PHE A 172 15.82 10.07 -1.27
C PHE A 172 15.39 10.93 -2.46
N ASN A 173 14.87 10.30 -3.51
CA ASN A 173 14.36 10.99 -4.69
C ASN A 173 12.87 11.34 -4.50
N TRP A 174 12.61 12.54 -3.99
CA TRP A 174 11.26 13.07 -3.75
C TRP A 174 10.42 13.15 -5.02
N LYS A 175 11.01 13.60 -6.14
CA LYS A 175 10.31 13.71 -7.42
C LYS A 175 9.79 12.35 -7.87
N ARG A 176 10.65 11.33 -7.79
CA ARG A 176 10.32 9.95 -8.14
C ARG A 176 9.21 9.41 -7.25
N TRP A 177 9.29 9.61 -5.94
CA TRP A 177 8.25 9.16 -5.03
C TRP A 177 6.89 9.72 -5.43
N VAL A 178 6.77 11.04 -5.56
CA VAL A 178 5.51 11.70 -5.91
C VAL A 178 4.99 11.24 -7.28
N LEU A 179 5.82 11.25 -8.31
CA LEU A 179 5.41 10.86 -9.67
C LEU A 179 5.02 9.40 -9.80
N LYS A 180 5.59 8.50 -8.99
CA LYS A 180 5.25 7.08 -9.05
C LYS A 180 4.11 6.75 -8.09
N GLU A 181 3.94 7.46 -6.98
CA GLU A 181 2.94 7.14 -5.96
C GLU A 181 1.64 7.94 -6.01
N HIS A 182 1.56 9.06 -6.76
CA HIS A 182 0.37 9.93 -6.81
C HIS A 182 -0.97 9.18 -6.96
N THR A 183 -1.04 8.13 -7.81
CA THR A 183 -2.27 7.35 -7.97
C THR A 183 -2.62 6.57 -6.70
N THR A 184 -1.63 5.95 -6.06
CA THR A 184 -1.88 5.21 -4.82
C THR A 184 -2.21 6.16 -3.68
N GLN A 185 -1.52 7.30 -3.59
CA GLN A 185 -1.80 8.33 -2.58
C GLN A 185 -3.22 8.84 -2.70
N LEU A 186 -3.70 9.10 -3.92
CA LEU A 186 -5.10 9.47 -4.16
C LEU A 186 -6.05 8.40 -3.62
N ILE A 187 -5.93 7.16 -4.10
CA ILE A 187 -6.85 6.06 -3.71
C ILE A 187 -6.83 5.85 -2.20
N TRP A 188 -5.65 5.89 -1.59
CA TRP A 188 -5.47 5.71 -0.16
C TRP A 188 -6.08 6.84 0.67
N LEU A 189 -5.79 8.10 0.35
CA LEU A 189 -6.33 9.26 1.07
C LEU A 189 -7.85 9.38 0.87
N SER A 190 -8.34 9.14 -0.34
CA SER A 190 -9.78 9.06 -0.62
C SER A 190 -10.42 7.92 0.17
N GLY A 191 -9.76 6.77 0.28
CA GLY A 191 -10.21 5.65 1.09
C GLY A 191 -10.30 6.00 2.56
N ILE A 192 -9.27 6.63 3.14
CA ILE A 192 -9.27 7.11 4.54
C ILE A 192 -10.46 8.06 4.75
N LEU A 193 -10.60 9.06 3.88
CA LEU A 193 -11.66 10.05 3.97
C LEU A 193 -13.05 9.40 3.99
N TRP A 194 -13.32 8.50 3.04
CA TRP A 194 -14.63 7.86 2.94
C TRP A 194 -14.87 6.84 4.06
N VAL A 195 -13.86 6.12 4.51
CA VAL A 195 -13.98 5.25 5.69
C VAL A 195 -14.34 6.08 6.92
N ILE A 196 -13.65 7.20 7.15
CA ILE A 196 -13.92 8.06 8.31
C ILE A 196 -15.35 8.60 8.25
N LEU A 197 -15.76 9.16 7.12
CA LEU A 197 -17.09 9.77 6.95
C LEU A 197 -18.23 8.74 7.05
N VAL A 198 -18.03 7.52 6.54
CA VAL A 198 -19.09 6.49 6.52
C VAL A 198 -19.17 5.73 7.84
N LYS A 199 -18.03 5.39 8.45
CA LYS A 199 -17.99 4.55 9.65
C LYS A 199 -18.16 5.34 10.95
N TYR A 200 -17.91 6.65 10.93
CA TYR A 200 -18.01 7.51 12.11
C TYR A 200 -18.88 8.75 11.85
N PRO A 201 -20.21 8.57 11.65
CA PRO A 201 -21.14 9.67 11.40
C PRO A 201 -21.21 10.68 12.56
N GLU A 202 -20.78 10.30 13.76
CA GLU A 202 -20.72 11.18 14.94
C GLU A 202 -19.79 12.39 14.70
N LEU A 203 -18.78 12.24 13.85
CA LEU A 203 -17.84 13.31 13.49
C LEU A 203 -18.48 14.42 12.63
N THR A 204 -19.59 14.12 11.97
CA THR A 204 -20.36 15.08 11.15
C THR A 204 -21.70 15.42 11.80
N GLY A 205 -21.83 15.25 13.12
CA GLY A 205 -23.08 15.50 13.84
C GLY A 205 -24.23 14.59 13.41
N ASN A 206 -23.94 13.43 12.81
CA ASN A 206 -24.91 12.54 12.15
C ASN A 206 -25.69 13.18 10.99
N ASP A 207 -25.24 14.31 10.46
CA ASP A 207 -25.85 14.96 9.30
C ASP A 207 -25.31 14.34 7.99
N ASN A 208 -26.19 13.63 7.27
CA ASN A 208 -25.87 13.02 5.98
C ASN A 208 -25.51 14.04 4.89
N HIS A 209 -26.16 15.21 4.88
CA HIS A 209 -25.88 16.26 3.92
C HIS A 209 -24.50 16.85 4.18
N GLN A 210 -24.19 17.18 5.43
CA GLN A 210 -22.87 17.67 5.83
C GLN A 210 -21.76 16.66 5.50
N LYS A 211 -21.97 15.37 5.79
CA LYS A 211 -21.07 14.27 5.42
C LYS A 211 -20.77 14.24 3.92
N ILE A 212 -21.81 14.31 3.09
CA ILE A 212 -21.67 14.25 1.63
C ILE A 212 -20.88 15.47 1.13
N TRP A 213 -21.20 16.68 1.57
CA TRP A 213 -20.48 17.89 1.14
C TRP A 213 -19.02 17.89 1.56
N ILE A 214 -18.71 17.54 2.81
CA ILE A 214 -17.32 17.41 3.27
C ILE A 214 -16.58 16.38 2.41
N GLY A 215 -17.19 15.22 2.17
CA GLY A 215 -16.64 14.16 1.33
C GLY A 215 -16.35 14.64 -0.09
N VAL A 216 -17.32 15.27 -0.74
CA VAL A 216 -17.19 15.78 -2.12
C VAL A 216 -16.11 16.86 -2.21
N ILE A 217 -16.12 17.84 -1.32
CA ILE A 217 -15.17 18.96 -1.34
C ILE A 217 -13.73 18.44 -1.14
N LEU A 218 -13.49 17.68 -0.06
CA LEU A 218 -12.15 17.18 0.24
C LEU A 218 -11.65 16.20 -0.81
N ASN A 219 -12.50 15.32 -1.33
CA ASN A 219 -12.11 14.40 -2.39
C ASN A 219 -11.83 15.13 -3.71
N SER A 220 -12.57 16.20 -4.03
CA SER A 220 -12.30 17.05 -5.19
C SER A 220 -10.92 17.70 -5.12
N PHE A 221 -10.50 18.20 -3.94
CA PHE A 221 -9.13 18.70 -3.75
C PHE A 221 -8.07 17.61 -3.99
N LEU A 222 -8.30 16.38 -3.51
CA LEU A 222 -7.39 15.25 -3.77
C LEU A 222 -7.32 14.91 -5.28
N ILE A 223 -8.46 14.94 -5.98
CA ILE A 223 -8.52 14.69 -7.42
C ILE A 223 -7.78 15.79 -8.19
N ILE A 224 -7.96 17.07 -7.84
CA ILE A 224 -7.24 18.19 -8.45
C ILE A 224 -5.72 17.99 -8.27
N PHE A 225 -5.28 17.66 -7.06
CA PHE A 225 -3.86 17.38 -6.79
C PHE A 225 -3.35 16.20 -7.63
N TYR A 226 -4.13 15.12 -7.73
CA TYR A 226 -3.80 13.99 -8.59
C TYR A 226 -3.69 14.38 -10.07
N VAL A 227 -4.66 15.14 -10.60
CA VAL A 227 -4.66 15.61 -12.00
C VAL A 227 -3.45 16.48 -12.26
N PHE A 228 -3.09 17.36 -11.32
CA PHE A 228 -1.90 18.20 -11.39
C PHE A 228 -0.62 17.36 -11.51
N PHE A 229 -0.39 16.37 -10.65
CA PHE A 229 0.79 15.50 -10.75
C PHE A 229 0.78 14.59 -11.96
N ARG A 230 -0.40 14.13 -12.38
CA ARG A 230 -0.55 13.35 -13.62
C ARG A 230 -0.20 14.21 -14.84
N PHE A 231 -0.59 15.48 -14.85
CA PHE A 231 -0.24 16.45 -15.89
C PHE A 231 1.27 16.72 -15.92
N LEU A 232 1.89 16.98 -14.76
CA LEU A 232 3.35 17.15 -14.65
C LEU A 232 4.12 15.94 -15.19
N LYS A 233 3.64 14.74 -14.88
CA LYS A 233 4.20 13.49 -15.40
C LYS A 233 4.07 13.37 -16.92
N LYS A 234 2.92 13.73 -17.49
CA LYS A 234 2.65 13.59 -18.93
C LYS A 234 3.40 14.62 -19.78
N THR A 235 3.63 15.81 -19.24
CA THR A 235 4.30 16.91 -19.94
C THR A 235 5.83 16.83 -19.93
N GLY A 236 6.41 15.86 -19.22
CA GLY A 236 7.87 15.72 -19.11
C GLY A 236 8.55 16.86 -18.34
N ARG A 237 7.79 17.81 -17.77
CA ARG A 237 8.33 18.94 -16.97
C ARG A 237 8.86 18.51 -15.61
N PHE A 238 8.60 17.25 -15.23
CA PHE A 238 9.05 16.63 -14.01
C PHE A 238 9.69 15.27 -14.38
N THR A 239 10.93 15.29 -14.85
CA THR A 239 11.73 14.08 -15.05
C THR A 239 12.43 13.68 -13.75
N THR A 240 12.67 12.38 -13.60
CA THR A 240 13.29 11.78 -12.40
C THR A 240 14.79 11.57 -12.53
N ASP A 241 15.40 12.19 -13.55
CA ASP A 241 16.83 12.16 -13.81
C ASP A 241 17.60 12.91 -12.72
#